data_AF-A0A940EQW6-F1
#
_entry.id   AF-A0A940EQW6-F1
#
_cell.length_a   1.000
_cell.length_b   1.000
_cell.length_c   1.000
_cell.angle_alpha   90.00
_cell.angle_beta   90.00
_cell.angle_gamma   90.00
#
_symmetry.space_group_name_H-M   'P 1'
#
loop_
_entity.id
_entity.type
_entity.pdbx_description
1 polymer ?
#
loop_
_entity_poly.entity_id
_entity_poly.type
_entity_poly.pdbx_seq_one_letter_code
_entity_poly.pdbx_strand_id
1 'polypeptide(L)'
;MGAFLPLIRVGDKTSHGGTVIEGFPHGQCDVYGVSGAGLGHRVTCPIHPGIHRIAEGEPHYRVHGVPVALEGMRTTCGAELIASQQNARGERRGTASLADIGIYVQGDPSTGGMGASGYSEAHRYDQSFHLIDEGDGRAHCEPQLQDHG
;
A
#
# COMPACT_ATOMS: atom_id res chain seq x y z
N MET A 1 6.05 -11.30 19.53
CA MET A 1 6.48 -11.18 18.14
C MET A 1 6.00 -9.82 17.65
N GLY A 2 6.90 -8.84 17.54
CA GLY A 2 6.54 -7.53 17.01
C GLY A 2 6.36 -7.63 15.50
N ALA A 3 5.24 -7.18 14.97
CA ALA A 3 5.05 -7.07 13.53
C ALA A 3 5.75 -5.81 13.04
N PHE A 4 6.57 -5.93 11.99
CA PHE A 4 7.10 -4.78 11.29
C PHE A 4 5.98 -4.18 10.45
N LEU A 5 5.55 -2.96 10.80
CA LEU A 5 4.57 -2.21 10.03
C LEU A 5 5.29 -1.41 8.94
N PRO A 6 4.69 -1.25 7.75
CA PRO A 6 5.29 -0.46 6.69
C PRO A 6 5.33 1.03 7.06
N LEU A 7 6.42 1.68 6.62
CA LEU A 7 6.61 3.13 6.75
C LEU A 7 5.62 3.88 5.88
N ILE A 8 5.04 4.95 6.41
CA ILE A 8 4.20 5.88 5.65
C ILE A 8 5.08 6.83 4.83
N ARG A 9 4.65 7.15 3.61
CA ARG A 9 5.34 8.02 2.67
C ARG A 9 4.45 9.15 2.17
N VAL A 10 5.06 10.14 1.54
CA VAL A 10 4.34 11.15 0.77
C VAL A 10 3.49 10.47 -0.31
N GLY A 11 2.22 10.86 -0.40
CA GLY A 11 1.25 10.27 -1.32
C GLY A 11 0.41 9.12 -0.75
N ASP A 12 0.78 8.58 0.40
CA ASP A 12 -0.01 7.55 1.08
C ASP A 12 -1.36 8.09 1.53
N LYS A 13 -2.34 7.18 1.62
CA LYS A 13 -3.74 7.52 1.88
C LYS A 13 -4.06 7.43 3.37
N THR A 14 -5.21 7.99 3.73
CA THR A 14 -5.78 7.83 5.06
C THR A 14 -7.15 7.18 5.00
N SER A 15 -7.62 6.62 6.12
CA SER A 15 -8.95 6.00 6.21
C SER A 15 -10.11 6.95 5.87
N HIS A 16 -9.91 8.27 6.04
CA HIS A 16 -10.87 9.30 5.63
C HIS A 16 -10.77 9.68 4.14
N GLY A 17 -9.95 9.01 3.33
CA GLY A 17 -9.71 9.36 1.92
C GLY A 17 -8.73 10.52 1.73
N GLY A 18 -8.07 10.96 2.79
CA GLY A 18 -7.02 11.98 2.78
C GLY A 18 -5.70 11.51 2.17
N THR A 19 -4.71 12.40 2.08
CA THR A 19 -3.39 12.07 1.53
C THR A 19 -2.27 12.76 2.31
N VAL A 20 -1.17 12.05 2.54
CA VAL A 20 0.05 12.62 3.12
C VAL A 20 0.74 13.50 2.07
N ILE A 21 1.00 14.76 2.39
CA ILE A 21 1.51 15.76 1.43
C ILE A 21 2.90 16.28 1.78
N GLU A 22 3.45 15.87 2.92
CA GLU A 22 4.75 16.29 3.39
C GLU A 22 5.48 15.09 3.99
N GLY A 23 6.79 15.06 3.77
CA GLY A 23 7.69 14.00 4.23
C GLY A 23 9.00 14.59 4.70
N PHE A 24 9.93 13.71 5.05
CA PHE A 24 11.30 14.10 5.35
C PHE A 24 11.97 14.72 4.12
N PRO A 25 12.97 15.59 4.31
CA PRO A 25 13.79 16.09 3.22
C PRO A 25 14.37 14.95 2.36
N HIS A 26 14.43 15.18 1.04
CA HIS A 26 14.97 14.22 0.08
C HIS A 26 16.36 13.71 0.49
N GLY A 27 16.59 12.41 0.33
CA GLY A 27 17.83 11.72 0.66
C GLY A 27 18.01 11.36 2.13
N GLN A 28 17.11 11.82 3.02
CA GLN A 28 17.22 11.50 4.45
C GLN A 28 16.50 10.21 4.80
N CYS A 29 15.32 9.98 4.22
CA CYS A 29 14.47 8.82 4.50
C CYS A 29 13.57 8.51 3.31
N ASP A 30 14.17 8.00 2.24
CA ASP A 30 13.43 7.61 1.05
C ASP A 30 13.20 6.09 1.02
N VAL A 31 11.98 5.71 0.67
CA VAL A 31 11.58 4.31 0.48
C VAL A 31 11.00 4.16 -0.92
N TYR A 32 11.68 3.38 -1.76
CA TYR A 32 11.44 3.28 -3.20
C TYR A 32 11.44 4.65 -3.92
N GLY A 33 12.38 5.52 -3.54
CA GLY A 33 12.53 6.86 -4.14
C GLY A 33 11.47 7.89 -3.73
N VAL A 34 10.61 7.56 -2.75
CA VAL A 34 9.60 8.47 -2.21
C VAL A 34 9.88 8.71 -0.73
N SER A 35 9.86 9.98 -0.35
CA SER A 35 10.19 10.39 1.02
C SER A 35 9.17 9.87 2.03
N GLY A 36 9.68 9.27 3.10
CA GLY A 36 8.94 8.82 4.26
C GLY A 36 8.33 9.99 5.02
N ALA A 37 7.31 9.70 5.81
CA ALA A 37 6.63 10.66 6.65
C ALA A 37 6.72 10.26 8.13
N GLY A 38 6.58 11.24 9.00
CA GLY A 38 6.78 11.13 10.43
C GLY A 38 5.87 12.08 11.19
N LEU A 39 5.99 12.03 12.50
CA LEU A 39 5.23 12.84 13.43
C LEU A 39 5.32 14.33 13.06
N GLY A 40 4.17 14.98 12.96
CA GLY A 40 4.07 16.41 12.65
C GLY A 40 4.00 16.77 11.17
N HIS A 41 4.27 15.85 10.24
CA HIS A 41 4.12 16.12 8.80
C HIS A 41 2.66 16.30 8.38
N ARG A 42 2.46 17.11 7.34
CA ARG A 42 1.14 17.53 6.85
C ARG A 42 0.39 16.45 6.08
N VAL A 43 -0.92 16.42 6.33
CA VAL A 43 -1.89 15.49 5.72
C VAL A 43 -3.15 16.27 5.35
N THR A 44 -3.73 15.96 4.19
CA THR A 44 -5.04 16.47 3.77
C THR A 44 -6.14 15.53 4.20
N CYS A 45 -7.32 16.04 4.54
CA CYS A 45 -8.50 15.24 4.83
C CYS A 45 -9.71 15.81 4.08
N PRO A 46 -10.45 15.01 3.31
CA PRO A 46 -11.65 15.50 2.61
C PRO A 46 -12.86 15.63 3.55
N ILE A 47 -12.84 14.94 4.70
CA ILE A 47 -13.92 14.98 5.70
C ILE A 47 -13.78 16.19 6.64
N HIS A 48 -12.54 16.50 7.05
CA HIS A 48 -12.24 17.57 7.99
C HIS A 48 -11.50 18.70 7.28
N PRO A 49 -12.10 19.90 7.14
CA PRO A 49 -11.47 21.00 6.40
C PRO A 49 -10.15 21.42 7.06
N GLY A 50 -9.20 21.84 6.23
CA GLY A 50 -7.88 22.30 6.67
C GLY A 50 -6.78 21.26 6.49
N ILE A 51 -5.58 21.64 6.93
CA ILE A 51 -4.40 20.77 6.90
C ILE A 51 -4.19 20.18 8.28
N HIS A 52 -4.17 18.86 8.32
CA HIS A 52 -3.94 18.07 9.51
C HIS A 52 -2.49 17.63 9.56
N ARG A 53 -2.09 17.05 10.68
CA ARG A 53 -0.74 16.51 10.87
C ARG A 53 -0.81 15.06 11.29
N ILE A 54 0.28 14.34 11.08
CA ILE A 54 0.48 13.03 11.71
C ILE A 54 0.66 13.25 13.22
N ALA A 55 -0.18 12.62 14.03
CA ALA A 55 -0.20 12.81 15.48
C ALA A 55 0.66 11.76 16.21
N GLU A 56 0.86 10.60 15.59
CA GLU A 56 1.55 9.45 16.17
C GLU A 56 2.79 9.08 15.35
N GLY A 57 3.81 8.56 16.03
CA GLY A 57 5.04 8.08 15.41
C GLY A 57 5.73 7.04 16.30
N GLU A 58 6.56 6.19 15.71
CA GLU A 58 7.28 5.13 16.39
C GLU A 58 8.42 5.72 17.23
N PRO A 59 8.36 5.67 18.58
CA PRO A 59 9.38 6.31 19.42
C PRO A 59 10.77 5.69 19.26
N HIS A 60 10.86 4.40 18.91
CA HIS A 60 12.12 3.69 18.74
C HIS A 60 12.81 3.97 17.39
N TYR A 61 12.08 4.51 16.41
CA TYR A 61 12.60 4.75 15.08
C TYR A 61 12.44 6.22 14.71
N ARG A 62 13.57 6.93 14.77
CA ARG A 62 13.62 8.37 14.58
C ARG A 62 14.58 8.75 13.48
N VAL A 63 14.17 9.75 12.73
CA VAL A 63 14.90 10.33 11.61
C VAL A 63 15.14 11.78 11.99
N HIS A 64 16.40 12.14 12.23
CA HIS A 64 16.76 13.48 12.71
C HIS A 64 15.97 13.91 13.97
N GLY A 65 15.73 12.98 14.89
CA GLY A 65 14.97 13.21 16.13
C GLY A 65 13.45 13.23 15.97
N VAL A 66 12.92 13.09 14.75
CA VAL A 66 11.47 13.00 14.49
C VAL A 66 11.06 11.53 14.39
N PRO A 67 10.10 11.06 15.21
CA PRO A 67 9.53 9.72 15.10
C PRO A 67 8.89 9.47 13.73
N VAL A 68 9.16 8.33 13.11
CA VAL A 68 8.53 7.99 11.83
C VAL A 68 7.11 7.51 12.01
N ALA A 69 6.30 7.67 10.96
CA ALA A 69 4.93 7.21 10.95
C ALA A 69 4.82 5.84 10.29
N LEU A 70 4.10 4.92 10.93
CA LEU A 70 3.85 3.57 10.44
C LEU A 70 2.36 3.40 10.09
N GLU A 71 2.05 2.36 9.34
CA GLU A 71 0.66 1.99 9.03
C GLU A 71 -0.20 1.82 10.30
N GLY A 72 -1.44 2.31 10.24
CA GLY A 72 -2.39 2.28 11.35
C GLY A 72 -2.22 3.43 12.36
N MET A 73 -1.15 4.21 12.28
CA MET A 73 -0.99 5.40 13.12
C MET A 73 -1.97 6.51 12.74
N ARG A 74 -2.28 7.37 13.72
CA ARG A 74 -3.32 8.38 13.59
C ARG A 74 -2.81 9.76 13.25
N THR A 75 -3.68 10.50 12.59
CA THR A 75 -3.56 11.93 12.29
C THR A 75 -4.33 12.77 13.32
N THR A 76 -4.09 14.08 13.35
CA THR A 76 -4.77 15.03 14.26
C THR A 76 -6.27 15.11 14.03
N CYS A 77 -6.78 14.73 12.85
CA CYS A 77 -8.22 14.61 12.59
C CYS A 77 -8.79 13.22 12.91
N GLY A 78 -7.99 12.32 13.45
CA GLY A 78 -8.40 10.96 13.80
C GLY A 78 -8.39 9.94 12.65
N ALA A 79 -7.95 10.33 11.44
CA ALA A 79 -7.78 9.38 10.34
C ALA A 79 -6.56 8.48 10.57
N GLU A 80 -6.65 7.21 10.16
CA GLU A 80 -5.55 6.24 10.20
C GLU A 80 -4.75 6.28 8.90
N LEU A 81 -3.43 6.17 8.99
CA LEU A 81 -2.51 6.18 7.85
C LEU A 81 -2.46 4.80 7.20
N ILE A 82 -2.51 4.76 5.87
CA ILE A 82 -2.55 3.55 5.05
C ILE A 82 -1.36 3.57 4.09
N ALA A 83 -0.39 2.69 4.33
CA ALA A 83 0.78 2.56 3.47
C ALA A 83 0.39 2.04 2.08
N SER A 84 0.87 2.67 1.01
CA SER A 84 0.66 2.16 -0.37
C SER A 84 1.54 0.97 -0.71
N GLN A 85 2.70 0.90 -0.08
CA GLN A 85 3.72 -0.11 -0.32
C GLN A 85 3.27 -1.42 0.34
N GLN A 86 3.14 -2.48 -0.48
CA GLN A 86 2.60 -3.82 -0.14
C GLN A 86 1.06 -3.97 -0.11
N ASN A 87 0.28 -3.08 -0.74
CA ASN A 87 -1.17 -3.22 -0.86
C ASN A 87 -1.66 -3.82 -2.21
N ALA A 88 -0.95 -4.83 -2.74
CA ALA A 88 -1.43 -5.62 -3.88
C ALA A 88 -2.55 -6.59 -3.42
N ARG A 89 -3.80 -6.08 -3.32
CA ARG A 89 -4.98 -6.93 -3.10
C ARG A 89 -5.60 -7.32 -4.43
N GLY A 90 -5.33 -8.57 -4.86
CA GLY A 90 -6.08 -9.20 -5.94
C GLY A 90 -7.39 -9.76 -5.40
N GLU A 91 -8.49 -9.03 -5.53
CA GLU A 91 -9.82 -9.61 -5.36
C GLU A 91 -10.05 -10.56 -6.55
N ARG A 92 -10.04 -11.87 -6.31
CA ARG A 92 -10.67 -12.78 -7.27
C ARG A 92 -12.16 -12.49 -7.18
N ARG A 93 -12.68 -11.72 -8.13
CA ARG A 93 -14.13 -11.63 -8.34
C ARG A 93 -14.62 -13.06 -8.52
N GLY A 94 -15.24 -13.59 -7.45
CA GLY A 94 -15.72 -14.96 -7.37
C GLY A 94 -16.55 -15.27 -8.61
N THR A 95 -16.43 -16.51 -9.08
CA THR A 95 -17.15 -17.06 -10.22
C THR A 95 -18.62 -16.67 -10.11
N ALA A 96 -19.09 -15.77 -10.97
CA ALA A 96 -20.53 -15.57 -11.14
C ALA A 96 -21.10 -16.95 -11.48
N SER A 97 -21.81 -17.53 -10.51
CA SER A 97 -22.56 -18.74 -10.73
C SER A 97 -23.65 -18.41 -11.74
N LEU A 98 -23.87 -19.30 -12.70
CA LEU A 98 -24.95 -19.20 -13.67
C LEU A 98 -26.35 -19.11 -13.00
N ALA A 99 -26.45 -19.26 -11.68
CA ALA A 99 -27.68 -19.09 -10.91
C ALA A 99 -28.15 -17.64 -10.72
N ASP A 100 -27.28 -16.63 -10.88
CA ASP A 100 -27.65 -15.21 -10.73
C ASP A 100 -28.05 -14.52 -12.05
N ILE A 101 -27.91 -15.23 -13.18
CA ILE A 101 -28.34 -14.71 -14.48
C ILE A 101 -29.82 -15.05 -14.65
N GLY A 102 -30.65 -14.13 -14.20
CA GLY A 102 -32.08 -14.08 -14.52
C GLY A 102 -32.27 -14.28 -16.03
N ILE A 103 -32.87 -15.43 -16.32
CA ILE A 103 -33.28 -15.92 -17.62
C ILE A 103 -34.21 -14.89 -18.31
N TYR A 104 -33.86 -14.48 -19.53
CA TYR A 104 -34.86 -14.17 -20.56
C TYR A 104 -34.66 -15.20 -21.68
N VAL A 105 -35.64 -16.10 -21.84
CA VAL A 105 -35.69 -17.07 -22.93
C VAL A 105 -36.35 -16.42 -24.15
N GLN A 106 -35.71 -16.46 -25.32
CA GLN A 106 -36.36 -16.59 -26.64
C GLN A 106 -35.27 -16.81 -27.71
N GLY A 107 -34.99 -18.08 -28.06
CA GLY A 107 -35.20 -18.64 -29.43
C GLY A 107 -33.93 -18.51 -30.29
N ASP A 108 -33.43 -19.42 -31.14
CA ASP A 108 -33.80 -20.73 -31.70
C ASP A 108 -32.46 -21.42 -32.12
N PRO A 109 -32.43 -22.72 -32.52
CA PRO A 109 -31.21 -23.50 -32.72
C PRO A 109 -30.75 -23.52 -34.18
N SER A 110 -29.51 -23.13 -34.48
CA SER A 110 -28.82 -23.58 -35.70
C SER A 110 -27.33 -23.24 -35.71
N THR A 111 -26.54 -24.23 -36.14
CA THR A 111 -25.13 -24.12 -36.60
C THR A 111 -24.11 -24.05 -35.45
N GLY A 112 -23.29 -25.06 -35.14
CA GLY A 112 -22.69 -26.08 -36.00
C GLY A 112 -21.29 -25.65 -36.45
N GLY A 113 -20.25 -26.03 -35.70
CA GLY A 113 -18.83 -25.91 -36.06
C GLY A 113 -18.24 -24.49 -35.93
N MET A 114 -16.96 -24.25 -35.68
CA MET A 114 -15.73 -25.05 -35.87
C MET A 114 -14.67 -24.52 -34.87
N GLY A 115 -13.81 -25.38 -34.31
CA GLY A 115 -12.41 -25.47 -34.77
C GLY A 115 -11.54 -24.38 -34.13
N ALA A 116 -10.87 -24.67 -33.02
CA ALA A 116 -9.50 -25.20 -32.98
C ALA A 116 -8.43 -24.16 -33.38
N SER A 117 -7.66 -23.72 -32.38
CA SER A 117 -6.20 -23.49 -32.39
C SER A 117 -5.88 -22.84 -31.05
N GLY A 118 -5.23 -23.52 -30.10
CA GLY A 118 -3.91 -24.08 -30.29
C GLY A 118 -2.89 -23.08 -29.76
N TYR A 119 -2.76 -23.01 -28.44
CA TYR A 119 -1.50 -22.68 -27.76
C TYR A 119 -1.41 -23.59 -26.53
N SER A 120 -0.74 -24.72 -26.74
CA SER A 120 -0.06 -25.45 -25.69
C SER A 120 1.06 -24.58 -25.13
N GLU A 121 1.09 -24.35 -23.82
CA GLU A 121 2.24 -24.76 -23.02
C GLU A 121 1.90 -24.64 -21.53
N ALA A 122 2.11 -25.74 -20.82
CA ALA A 122 1.95 -25.84 -19.38
C ALA A 122 3.08 -25.05 -18.68
N HIS A 123 2.85 -23.77 -18.39
CA HIS A 123 3.71 -23.05 -17.46
C HIS A 123 3.14 -23.13 -16.05
N ARG A 124 3.59 -24.17 -15.31
CA ARG A 124 3.61 -24.18 -13.85
C ARG A 124 4.48 -23.02 -13.40
N TYR A 125 3.86 -21.92 -13.00
CA TYR A 125 4.55 -20.82 -12.35
C TYR A 125 4.83 -21.22 -10.90
N ASP A 126 6.04 -21.71 -10.64
CA ASP A 126 6.67 -21.69 -9.31
C ASP A 126 7.00 -20.23 -9.01
N GLN A 127 6.06 -19.53 -8.38
CA GLN A 127 6.24 -18.12 -8.01
C GLN A 127 6.47 -17.99 -6.51
N SER A 128 7.65 -18.41 -6.08
CA SER A 128 8.31 -17.82 -4.92
C SER A 128 8.74 -16.40 -5.32
N PHE A 129 7.93 -15.40 -5.01
CA PHE A 129 8.31 -14.01 -5.18
C PHE A 129 9.26 -13.62 -4.05
N HIS A 130 10.56 -13.71 -4.33
CA HIS A 130 11.58 -13.11 -3.50
C HIS A 130 11.79 -11.68 -4.02
N LEU A 131 11.21 -10.70 -3.32
CA LEU A 131 11.47 -9.29 -3.60
C LEU A 131 12.81 -8.93 -2.95
N ILE A 132 13.89 -8.99 -3.72
CA ILE A 132 15.14 -8.30 -3.40
C ILE A 132 15.12 -6.99 -4.18
N ASP A 133 15.22 -5.88 -3.46
CA ASP A 133 15.45 -4.55 -4.02
C ASP A 133 16.88 -4.51 -4.60
N GLU A 134 17.01 -4.73 -5.91
CA GLU A 134 18.29 -4.69 -6.65
C GLU A 134 18.80 -3.24 -6.90
N GLY A 135 18.53 -2.33 -5.97
CA GLY A 135 19.09 -0.98 -5.94
C GLY A 135 20.21 -0.83 -4.91
N ASP A 136 19.93 -1.17 -3.65
CA ASP A 136 20.96 -1.14 -2.58
C ASP A 136 20.58 -1.97 -1.34
N GLY A 137 19.41 -2.64 -1.30
CA GLY A 137 18.98 -3.48 -0.17
C GLY A 137 18.92 -2.77 1.19
N ARG A 138 19.00 -1.44 1.21
CA ARG A 138 19.06 -0.62 2.42
C ARG A 138 17.91 0.37 2.38
N ALA A 139 17.03 0.30 3.37
CA ALA A 139 16.25 1.49 3.73
C ALA A 139 17.28 2.57 4.10
N HIS A 140 17.40 3.64 3.31
CA HIS A 140 18.27 4.79 3.60
C HIS A 140 17.79 5.62 4.80
N CYS A 141 16.90 5.05 5.61
CA CYS A 141 16.51 5.59 6.88
C CYS A 141 17.47 4.99 7.91
N GLU A 142 18.64 5.61 8.15
CA GLU A 142 19.52 5.16 9.23
C GLU A 142 18.84 5.47 10.57
N PRO A 143 18.41 4.47 11.35
CA PRO A 143 17.86 4.75 12.67
C PRO A 143 18.98 5.32 13.53
N GLN A 144 18.82 6.56 13.98
CA GLN A 144 19.66 7.08 15.06
C GLN A 144 19.24 6.39 16.36
N LEU A 145 19.77 5.17 16.57
CA LEU A 145 19.62 4.43 17.81
C LEU A 145 20.32 5.25 18.90
N GLN A 146 19.54 5.94 19.73
CA GLN A 146 20.09 6.60 20.91
C GLN A 146 20.47 5.49 21.89
N ASP A 147 21.77 5.19 21.97
CA ASP A 147 22.33 4.42 23.09
C ASP A 147 21.90 5.12 24.38
N HIS A 148 20.98 4.49 25.10
CA HIS A 148 20.60 4.90 26.44
C HIS A 148 21.75 4.53 27.38
N GLY A 149 22.67 5.47 27.59
CA GLY A 149 23.70 5.42 28.63
C GLY A 149 23.15 5.74 30.02
#